data_AF-E0V9D1-F1
#
_entry.id   AF-E0V9D1-F1
#
_cell.length_a   1.000
_cell.length_b   1.000
_cell.length_c   1.000
_cell.angle_alpha   90.00
_cell.angle_beta   90.00
_cell.angle_gamma   90.00
#
_symmetry.space_group_name_H-M   'P 1'
#
loop_
_entity.id
_entity.type
_entity.pdbx_description
1 polymer ?
#
loop_
_entity_poly.entity_id
_entity_poly.type
_entity_poly.pdbx_seq_one_letter_code
_entity_poly.pdbx_strand_id
1 'polypeptide(L)'
;MATDLFCCERLQPDLRKTEKDPVIFSDFRVINNLLNLEKQYIPSCDYFSNVQTDIKPFMRKIVSTWMLEVCEELGVEKQVFPLAVNYLDRFLCNFCINKKHLQLAASVCIMVASKIRQCQYVSMETLCFYADHSITPQEMKDWELLILSKLQWNVAAVTGFDYIDHIIDRVSWGTENPLIRRHASTLVGICYTGKLRVGVFIVFITRH
;
A
#
# COMPACT_ATOMS: atom_id res chain seq x y z
N MET A 1 20.32 39.38 3.19
CA MET A 1 18.86 39.38 2.99
C MET A 1 18.47 37.93 2.76
N ALA A 2 17.79 37.33 3.74
CA ALA A 2 17.35 35.95 3.70
C ALA A 2 16.38 35.79 2.52
N THR A 3 16.76 34.95 1.55
CA THR A 3 15.84 34.49 0.51
C THR A 3 14.89 33.50 1.17
N ASP A 4 13.69 33.98 1.47
CA ASP A 4 12.58 33.17 1.93
C ASP A 4 12.38 31.96 1.01
N LEU A 5 12.57 30.77 1.59
CA LEU A 5 12.14 29.50 1.04
C LEU A 5 10.61 29.46 1.05
N PHE A 6 9.97 30.17 0.12
CA PHE A 6 8.55 29.99 -0.13
C PHE A 6 8.35 28.61 -0.75
N CYS A 7 7.81 27.68 0.03
CA CYS A 7 7.17 26.48 -0.51
C CYS A 7 6.17 26.96 -1.57
N CYS A 8 6.37 26.55 -2.83
CA CYS A 8 5.45 26.79 -3.93
C CYS A 8 4.17 25.96 -3.77
N GLU A 9 3.45 26.13 -2.66
CA GLU A 9 2.12 25.56 -2.48
C GLU A 9 1.12 26.42 -3.25
N ARG A 10 0.82 26.02 -4.49
CA ARG A 10 -0.42 26.46 -5.13
C ARG A 10 -1.57 25.76 -4.40
N LEU A 11 -2.12 26.45 -3.40
CA LEU A 11 -3.36 26.06 -2.73
C LEU A 11 -4.53 26.18 -3.72
N GLN A 12 -4.73 25.16 -4.56
CA GLN A 12 -6.03 24.95 -5.18
C GLN A 12 -6.96 24.36 -4.11
N PRO A 13 -8.20 24.88 -3.96
CA PRO A 13 -9.10 24.50 -2.87
C PRO A 13 -9.39 22.98 -2.81
N ASP A 14 -9.26 22.28 -3.94
CA ASP A 14 -9.58 20.85 -4.07
C ASP A 14 -8.36 19.93 -4.29
N LEU A 15 -7.14 20.47 -4.34
CA LEU A 15 -5.94 19.67 -4.64
C LEU A 15 -4.72 20.12 -3.83
N ARG A 16 -4.59 19.57 -2.62
CA ARG A 16 -3.37 19.65 -1.81
C ARG A 16 -2.30 18.69 -2.35
N LYS A 17 -1.84 18.90 -3.58
CA LYS A 17 -0.71 18.15 -4.15
C LYS A 17 0.47 19.10 -4.29
N THR A 18 1.59 18.72 -3.65
CA THR A 18 2.85 19.42 -3.86
C THR A 18 3.31 19.27 -5.31
N GLU A 19 4.00 20.28 -5.84
CA GLU A 19 4.63 20.16 -7.15
C GLU A 19 5.67 19.02 -7.14
N LYS A 20 5.79 18.30 -8.25
CA LYS A 20 6.77 17.22 -8.37
C LYS A 20 8.17 17.80 -8.26
N ASP A 21 8.95 17.34 -7.28
CA ASP A 21 10.36 17.70 -7.19
C ASP A 21 11.13 17.01 -8.34
N PRO A 22 11.69 17.78 -9.30
CA PRO A 22 12.37 17.20 -10.45
C PRO A 22 13.62 16.40 -10.06
N VAL A 23 14.24 16.69 -8.92
CA VAL A 23 15.43 15.97 -8.41
C VAL A 23 15.05 14.55 -7.98
N ILE A 24 13.85 14.38 -7.40
CA ILE A 24 13.35 13.06 -6.96
C ILE A 24 13.19 12.11 -8.15
N PHE A 25 12.67 12.60 -9.27
CA PHE A 25 12.32 11.75 -10.41
C PHE A 25 13.45 11.55 -11.42
N SER A 26 14.36 12.51 -11.57
CA SER A 26 15.49 12.44 -12.52
C SER A 26 16.67 11.61 -12.02
N ASP A 27 16.91 11.58 -10.71
CA ASP A 27 18.11 10.96 -10.16
C ASP A 27 17.99 9.44 -10.00
N PHE A 28 18.89 8.69 -10.64
CA PHE A 28 18.97 7.22 -10.52
C PHE A 28 19.23 6.73 -9.09
N ARG A 29 19.86 7.54 -8.24
CA ARG A 29 20.10 7.21 -6.82
C ARG A 29 18.79 6.99 -6.07
N VAL A 30 17.73 7.72 -6.42
CA VAL A 30 16.42 7.60 -5.76
C VAL A 30 15.79 6.23 -6.04
N ILE A 31 15.73 5.81 -7.31
CA ILE A 31 15.25 4.45 -7.66
C ILE A 31 16.10 3.39 -6.96
N ASN A 32 17.43 3.51 -6.97
CA ASN A 32 18.29 2.51 -6.33
C ASN A 32 18.04 2.43 -4.81
N ASN A 33 17.76 3.55 -4.17
CA ASN A 33 17.38 3.59 -2.76
C ASN A 33 16.01 2.93 -2.55
N LEU A 34 15.00 3.21 -3.39
CA LEU A 34 13.70 2.55 -3.33
C LEU A 34 13.82 1.02 -3.48
N LEU A 35 14.62 0.55 -4.45
CA LEU A 35 14.87 -0.87 -4.67
C LEU A 35 15.57 -1.54 -3.48
N ASN A 36 16.47 -0.83 -2.80
CA ASN A 36 17.13 -1.35 -1.60
C ASN A 36 16.18 -1.36 -0.39
N LEU A 37 15.29 -0.38 -0.27
CA LEU A 37 14.26 -0.32 0.76
C LEU A 37 13.21 -1.41 0.57
N GLU A 38 12.76 -1.66 -0.67
CA GLU A 38 11.75 -2.67 -0.99
C GLU A 38 12.09 -4.04 -0.41
N LYS A 39 13.37 -4.43 -0.43
CA LYS A 39 13.86 -5.70 0.13
C LYS A 39 13.48 -5.91 1.61
N GLN A 40 13.34 -4.82 2.37
CA GLN A 40 12.97 -4.85 3.79
C GLN A 40 11.48 -5.08 4.01
N TYR A 41 10.66 -4.90 2.96
CA TYR A 41 9.20 -4.96 3.00
C TYR A 41 8.64 -6.21 2.33
N ILE A 42 9.50 -7.08 1.81
CA ILE A 42 9.10 -8.38 1.27
C ILE A 42 8.72 -9.30 2.45
N PRO A 43 7.57 -9.99 2.41
CA PRO A 43 7.22 -11.01 3.40
C PRO A 43 8.37 -12.02 3.56
N SER A 44 8.83 -12.21 4.80
CA SER A 44 10.09 -12.92 5.10
C SER A 44 10.05 -14.42 4.81
N CYS A 45 8.87 -15.00 4.69
CA CYS A 45 8.70 -16.44 4.51
C CYS A 45 7.40 -16.77 3.75
N ASP A 46 7.30 -18.04 3.31
CA ASP A 46 6.01 -18.61 2.93
C ASP A 46 5.17 -18.88 4.19
N TYR A 47 4.43 -17.86 4.62
CA TYR A 47 3.69 -17.89 5.87
C TYR A 47 2.55 -18.91 5.86
N PHE A 48 2.07 -19.37 4.70
CA PHE A 48 1.03 -20.40 4.62
C PHE A 48 1.52 -21.77 5.07
N SER A 49 2.80 -22.07 4.90
CA SER A 49 3.40 -23.35 5.30
C SER A 49 4.13 -23.26 6.64
N ASN A 50 4.71 -22.09 6.95
CA ASN A 50 5.64 -21.97 8.06
C ASN A 50 5.04 -21.35 9.33
N VAL A 51 3.93 -20.60 9.22
CA VAL A 51 3.40 -19.79 10.33
C VAL A 51 1.91 -20.00 10.54
N GLN A 52 1.12 -19.90 9.47
CA GLN A 52 -0.33 -19.96 9.53
C GLN A 52 -0.82 -21.41 9.53
N THR A 53 -1.65 -21.76 10.51
CA THR A 53 -2.31 -23.07 10.57
C THR A 53 -3.70 -23.05 9.92
N ASP A 54 -4.42 -21.95 10.11
CA ASP A 54 -5.83 -21.82 9.69
C ASP A 54 -6.02 -21.07 8.37
N ILE A 55 -5.08 -20.20 8.02
CA ILE A 55 -5.17 -19.34 6.84
C ILE A 55 -4.65 -20.07 5.61
N LYS A 56 -5.49 -20.12 4.57
CA LYS A 56 -5.14 -20.73 3.27
C LYS A 56 -4.99 -19.66 2.18
N PRO A 57 -4.22 -19.92 1.10
CA PRO A 57 -4.03 -18.95 0.02
C PRO A 57 -5.31 -18.40 -0.60
N PHE A 58 -6.36 -19.24 -0.71
CA PHE A 58 -7.65 -18.78 -1.24
C PHE A 58 -8.36 -17.79 -0.28
N MET A 59 -8.20 -17.95 1.04
CA MET A 59 -8.78 -17.03 2.02
C MET A 59 -8.08 -15.67 1.94
N ARG A 60 -6.76 -15.67 1.76
CA ARG A 60 -5.98 -14.44 1.51
C ARG A 60 -6.44 -13.76 0.22
N LYS A 61 -6.73 -14.52 -0.84
CA LYS A 61 -7.29 -13.96 -2.08
C LYS A 61 -8.63 -13.29 -1.82
N ILE A 62 -9.57 -13.98 -1.18
CA ILE A 62 -10.91 -13.45 -0.83
C ILE A 62 -10.77 -12.14 -0.04
N VAL A 63 -9.99 -12.12 1.03
CA VAL A 63 -9.84 -10.91 1.85
C VAL A 63 -9.16 -9.78 1.08
N SER A 64 -8.15 -10.06 0.25
CA SER A 64 -7.49 -9.03 -0.56
C SER A 64 -8.40 -8.45 -1.65
N THR A 65 -9.32 -9.25 -2.20
CA THR A 65 -10.35 -8.77 -3.13
C THR A 65 -11.34 -7.87 -2.40
N TRP A 66 -11.84 -8.30 -1.23
CA TRP A 66 -12.70 -7.45 -0.39
C TRP A 66 -12.01 -6.14 0.00
N MET A 67 -10.72 -6.17 0.36
CA MET A 67 -9.94 -4.95 0.64
C MET A 67 -9.91 -4.00 -0.56
N LEU A 68 -9.75 -4.53 -1.78
CA LEU A 68 -9.74 -3.73 -3.00
C LEU A 68 -11.10 -3.07 -3.23
N GLU A 69 -12.19 -3.84 -3.15
CA GLU A 69 -13.57 -3.37 -3.30
C GLU A 69 -13.87 -2.25 -2.30
N VAL A 70 -13.57 -2.44 -1.02
CA VAL A 70 -13.74 -1.42 0.03
C VAL A 70 -12.94 -0.16 -0.28
N CYS A 71 -11.68 -0.29 -0.72
CA CYS A 71 -10.87 0.86 -1.10
C CYS A 71 -11.47 1.63 -2.29
N GLU A 72 -12.01 0.92 -3.27
CA GLU A 72 -12.62 1.54 -4.45
C GLU A 72 -13.95 2.23 -4.13
N GLU A 73 -14.79 1.61 -3.32
CA GLU A 73 -16.08 2.18 -2.89
C GLU A 73 -15.89 3.42 -2.00
N LEU A 74 -14.87 3.41 -1.13
CA LEU A 74 -14.52 4.55 -0.30
C LEU A 74 -13.80 5.68 -1.06
N GLY A 75 -13.35 5.42 -2.30
CA GLY A 75 -12.58 6.38 -3.07
C GLY A 75 -11.24 6.76 -2.43
N VAL A 76 -10.60 5.83 -1.69
CA VAL A 76 -9.29 6.10 -1.07
C VAL A 76 -8.19 6.24 -2.12
N GLU A 77 -7.06 6.85 -1.74
CA GLU A 77 -5.91 6.99 -2.62
C GLU A 77 -5.41 5.62 -3.10
N LYS A 78 -5.06 5.51 -4.39
CA LYS A 78 -4.71 4.22 -5.03
C LYS A 78 -3.50 3.52 -4.40
N GLN A 79 -2.65 4.27 -3.70
CA GLN A 79 -1.50 3.78 -2.94
C GLN A 79 -1.86 3.10 -1.61
N VAL A 80 -3.05 3.33 -1.06
CA VAL A 80 -3.49 2.76 0.23
C VAL A 80 -3.64 1.25 0.15
N PHE A 81 -4.29 0.73 -0.90
CA PHE A 81 -4.54 -0.70 -1.06
C PHE A 81 -3.26 -1.54 -1.15
N PRO A 82 -2.29 -1.24 -2.05
CA PRO A 82 -0.99 -1.93 -2.10
C PRO A 82 -0.27 -1.99 -0.74
N LEU A 83 -0.31 -0.88 0.00
CA LEU A 83 0.33 -0.75 1.30
C LEU A 83 -0.38 -1.58 2.36
N ALA A 84 -1.72 -1.57 2.38
CA ALA A 84 -2.52 -2.39 3.29
C ALA A 84 -2.26 -3.89 3.08
N VAL A 85 -2.15 -4.34 1.82
CA VAL A 85 -1.81 -5.74 1.51
C VAL A 85 -0.37 -6.07 1.96
N ASN A 86 0.59 -5.14 1.79
CA ASN A 86 1.95 -5.32 2.30
C ASN A 86 1.97 -5.52 3.83
N TYR A 87 1.19 -4.73 4.56
CA TYR A 87 1.06 -4.88 6.02
C TYR A 87 0.46 -6.23 6.40
N LEU A 88 -0.62 -6.63 5.71
CA LEU A 88 -1.28 -7.91 5.98
C LEU A 88 -0.31 -9.08 5.77
N ASP A 89 0.38 -9.13 4.63
CA ASP A 89 1.30 -10.24 4.32
C ASP A 89 2.50 -10.27 5.29
N ARG A 90 3.08 -9.11 5.64
CA ARG A 90 4.17 -9.03 6.63
C ARG A 90 3.71 -9.40 8.04
N PHE A 91 2.49 -9.03 8.41
CA PHE A 91 1.90 -9.41 9.69
C PHE A 91 1.69 -10.92 9.78
N LEU A 92 1.16 -11.55 8.72
CA LEU A 92 0.97 -12.99 8.64
C LEU A 92 2.30 -13.79 8.66
N CYS A 93 3.42 -13.20 8.22
CA CYS A 93 4.75 -13.79 8.42
C CYS A 93 5.21 -13.84 9.88
N ASN A 94 4.71 -12.94 10.74
CA ASN A 94 5.24 -12.75 12.09
C ASN A 94 4.24 -13.14 13.20
N PHE A 95 2.99 -13.41 12.85
CA PHE A 95 1.93 -13.70 13.82
C PHE A 95 0.89 -14.67 13.25
N CYS A 96 0.70 -15.81 13.93
CA CYS A 96 -0.32 -16.79 13.57
C CYS A 96 -1.70 -16.32 14.05
N ILE A 97 -2.70 -16.35 13.16
CA ILE A 97 -4.07 -15.92 13.48
C ILE A 97 -5.11 -16.97 13.08
N ASN A 98 -6.26 -16.93 13.74
CA ASN A 98 -7.43 -17.67 13.30
C ASN A 98 -8.06 -16.99 12.07
N LYS A 99 -8.63 -17.78 11.15
CA LYS A 99 -9.38 -17.28 9.98
C LYS A 99 -10.49 -16.28 10.33
N LYS A 100 -11.09 -16.37 11.53
CA LYS A 100 -12.10 -15.41 12.00
C LYS A 100 -11.57 -13.99 12.15
N HIS A 101 -10.28 -13.83 12.45
CA HIS A 101 -9.66 -12.51 12.61
C HIS A 101 -9.02 -11.98 11.33
N LEU A 102 -9.11 -12.71 10.21
CA LEU A 102 -8.47 -12.29 8.96
C LEU A 102 -9.08 -11.00 8.41
N GLN A 103 -10.41 -10.87 8.46
CA GLN A 103 -11.10 -9.64 8.03
C GLN A 103 -10.78 -8.47 8.96
N LEU A 104 -10.74 -8.69 10.29
CA LEU A 104 -10.30 -7.69 11.27
C LEU A 104 -8.88 -7.19 10.98
N ALA A 105 -7.92 -8.10 10.77
CA ALA A 105 -6.55 -7.76 10.43
C ALA A 105 -6.49 -6.93 9.14
N ALA A 106 -7.26 -7.31 8.11
CA ALA A 106 -7.35 -6.60 6.85
C ALA A 106 -7.94 -5.18 6.99
N SER A 107 -9.04 -5.03 7.76
CA SER A 107 -9.63 -3.73 8.07
C SER A 107 -8.64 -2.80 8.75
N VAL A 108 -7.93 -3.30 9.76
CA VAL A 108 -6.90 -2.51 10.47
C VAL A 108 -5.74 -2.17 9.54
N CYS A 109 -5.32 -3.06 8.65
CA CYS A 109 -4.30 -2.76 7.65
C CYS A 109 -4.72 -1.63 6.70
N ILE A 110 -5.99 -1.60 6.24
CA ILE A 110 -6.53 -0.48 5.44
C ILE A 110 -6.47 0.82 6.25
N MET A 111 -6.96 0.80 7.49
CA MET A 111 -6.97 1.96 8.37
C MET A 111 -5.55 2.52 8.56
N VAL A 112 -4.58 1.68 8.92
CA VAL A 112 -3.19 2.10 9.11
C VAL A 112 -2.59 2.61 7.80
N ALA A 113 -2.82 1.93 6.67
CA ALA A 113 -2.30 2.37 5.38
C ALA A 113 -2.88 3.74 4.98
N SER A 114 -4.16 3.97 5.28
CA SER A 114 -4.82 5.24 5.03
C SER A 114 -4.22 6.38 5.87
N LYS A 115 -3.88 6.13 7.15
CA LYS A 115 -3.18 7.11 8.00
C LYS A 115 -1.80 7.50 7.46
N ILE A 116 -1.15 6.61 6.70
CA ILE A 116 0.18 6.85 6.14
C ILE A 116 0.13 7.53 4.76
N ARG A 117 -0.86 7.20 3.93
CA ARG A 117 -0.87 7.58 2.50
C ARG A 117 -1.96 8.56 2.09
N GLN A 118 -2.85 8.98 2.99
CA GLN A 118 -3.85 10.01 2.69
C GLN A 118 -4.07 10.96 3.86
N CYS A 119 -4.47 12.19 3.54
CA CYS A 119 -4.72 13.23 4.54
C CYS A 119 -5.94 12.94 5.42
N GLN A 120 -7.00 12.37 4.83
CA GLN A 120 -8.21 11.96 5.53
C GLN A 120 -8.20 10.44 5.63
N TYR A 121 -7.89 9.89 6.80
CA TYR A 121 -7.84 8.44 6.99
C TYR A 121 -9.25 7.83 7.04
N VAL A 122 -9.36 6.53 6.78
CA VAL A 122 -10.63 5.79 6.89
C VAL A 122 -10.93 5.51 8.37
N SER A 123 -12.11 5.90 8.85
CA SER A 123 -12.48 5.70 10.25
C SER A 123 -12.81 4.24 10.59
N MET A 124 -12.72 3.89 11.87
CA MET A 124 -13.05 2.55 12.36
C MET A 124 -14.53 2.22 12.12
N GLU A 125 -15.41 3.21 12.33
CA GLU A 125 -16.86 3.06 12.18
C GLU A 125 -17.22 2.70 10.74
N THR A 126 -16.59 3.36 9.77
CA THR A 126 -16.76 3.07 8.35
C THR A 126 -16.30 1.64 8.03
N LEU A 127 -15.12 1.23 8.49
CA LEU A 127 -14.64 -0.13 8.23
C LEU A 127 -15.48 -1.21 8.92
N CYS A 128 -16.04 -0.92 10.10
CA CYS A 128 -16.99 -1.82 10.75
C CYS A 128 -18.28 -1.98 9.94
N PHE A 129 -18.78 -0.90 9.31
CA PHE A 129 -19.93 -0.95 8.41
C PHE A 129 -19.64 -1.82 7.18
N TYR A 130 -18.50 -1.63 6.50
CA TYR A 130 -18.10 -2.45 5.34
C TYR A 130 -17.77 -3.91 5.66
N ALA A 131 -17.55 -4.21 6.94
CA ALA A 131 -17.38 -5.57 7.44
C ALA A 131 -18.69 -6.16 7.98
N ASP A 132 -19.85 -5.62 7.62
CA ASP A 132 -21.18 -6.06 8.08
C ASP A 132 -21.29 -6.15 9.62
N HIS A 133 -20.61 -5.24 10.33
CA HIS A 133 -20.51 -5.24 11.79
C HIS A 133 -20.00 -6.55 12.41
N SER A 134 -19.29 -7.38 11.62
CA SER A 134 -18.61 -8.59 12.11
C SER A 134 -17.39 -8.29 12.97
N ILE A 135 -16.94 -7.04 12.98
CA ILE A 135 -15.83 -6.51 13.76
C ILE A 135 -16.29 -5.25 14.50
N THR A 136 -15.66 -4.96 15.65
CA THR A 136 -15.97 -3.78 16.47
C THR A 136 -14.83 -2.75 16.46
N PRO A 137 -15.12 -1.45 16.69
CA PRO A 137 -14.08 -0.43 16.80
C PRO A 137 -13.08 -0.71 17.93
N GLN A 138 -13.54 -1.31 19.04
CA GLN A 138 -12.67 -1.67 20.16
C GLN A 138 -11.65 -2.75 19.75
N GLU A 139 -12.10 -3.81 19.06
CA GLU A 139 -11.19 -4.82 18.51
C GLU A 139 -10.20 -4.21 17.51
N MET A 140 -10.67 -3.31 16.64
CA MET A 140 -9.80 -2.64 15.67
C MET A 140 -8.70 -1.81 16.36
N LYS A 141 -9.02 -1.12 17.46
CA LYS A 141 -8.06 -0.33 18.23
C LYS A 141 -6.99 -1.22 18.88
N ASP A 142 -7.40 -2.35 19.45
CA ASP A 142 -6.46 -3.29 20.09
C ASP A 142 -5.56 -3.96 19.03
N TRP A 143 -6.13 -4.27 17.86
CA TRP A 143 -5.40 -4.85 16.73
C TRP A 143 -4.48 -3.86 16.01
N GLU A 144 -4.80 -2.56 16.01
CA GLU A 144 -3.92 -1.54 15.47
C GLU A 144 -2.56 -1.57 16.17
N LEU A 145 -2.57 -1.58 17.50
CA LEU A 145 -1.32 -1.64 18.27
C LEU A 145 -0.59 -2.97 18.05
N LEU A 146 -1.32 -4.09 17.98
CA LEU A 146 -0.75 -5.40 17.70
C LEU A 146 -0.05 -5.44 16.35
N ILE A 147 -0.70 -4.99 15.28
CA ILE A 147 -0.14 -4.97 13.93
C ILE A 147 1.08 -4.05 13.89
N LEU A 148 0.98 -2.82 14.40
CA LEU A 148 2.11 -1.87 14.42
C LEU A 148 3.32 -2.44 15.17
N SER A 149 3.09 -3.08 16.32
CA SER A 149 4.12 -3.74 17.11
C SER A 149 4.80 -4.88 16.32
N LYS A 150 4.02 -5.73 15.65
CA LYS A 150 4.54 -6.85 14.84
C LYS A 150 5.24 -6.38 13.57
N LEU A 151 4.89 -5.21 13.03
CA LEU A 151 5.61 -4.57 11.94
C LEU A 151 6.82 -3.74 12.41
N GLN A 152 7.10 -3.72 13.72
CA GLN A 152 8.16 -2.90 14.34
C GLN A 152 8.07 -1.42 13.96
N TRP A 153 6.84 -0.92 13.82
CA TRP A 153 6.55 0.45 13.37
C TRP A 153 7.12 0.80 11.99
N ASN A 154 7.60 -0.18 11.23
CA ASN A 154 8.13 0.02 9.90
C ASN A 154 7.00 0.02 8.86
N VAL A 155 6.26 1.14 8.83
CA VAL A 155 5.04 1.37 8.05
C VAL A 155 5.27 2.16 6.77
N ALA A 156 6.44 2.79 6.59
CA ALA A 156 6.77 3.52 5.36
C ALA A 156 7.21 2.59 4.21
N ALA A 157 6.49 1.49 4.00
CA ALA A 157 6.85 0.49 2.99
C ALA A 157 6.77 1.06 1.58
N VAL A 158 7.82 0.76 0.80
CA VAL A 158 7.85 1.00 -0.65
C VAL A 158 6.99 -0.07 -1.32
N THR A 159 6.09 0.37 -2.19
CA THR A 159 5.13 -0.45 -2.92
C THR A 159 5.36 -0.32 -4.42
N GLY A 160 4.75 -1.22 -5.21
CA GLY A 160 4.77 -1.12 -6.67
C GLY A 160 4.23 0.23 -7.20
N PHE A 161 3.38 0.90 -6.43
CA PHE A 161 2.82 2.21 -6.80
C PHE A 161 3.88 3.32 -6.78
N ASP A 162 4.83 3.27 -5.84
CA ASP A 162 5.87 4.30 -5.68
C ASP A 162 6.78 4.38 -6.93
N TYR A 163 6.94 3.26 -7.66
CA TYR A 163 7.76 3.21 -8.87
C TYR A 163 7.08 3.76 -10.12
N ILE A 164 5.74 3.86 -10.15
CA ILE A 164 5.00 4.26 -11.37
C ILE A 164 5.50 5.62 -11.86
N ASP A 165 5.67 6.57 -10.95
CA ASP A 165 6.07 7.94 -11.29
C ASP A 165 7.52 8.03 -11.70
N HIS A 166 8.38 7.25 -11.04
CA HIS A 166 9.77 7.13 -11.41
C HIS A 166 9.97 6.51 -12.80
N ILE A 167 9.13 5.55 -13.19
CA ILE A 167 9.22 4.91 -14.51
C ILE A 167 8.66 5.83 -15.59
N ILE A 168 7.47 6.41 -15.35
CA ILE A 168 6.79 7.31 -16.31
C ILE A 168 7.67 8.51 -16.68
N ASP A 169 8.34 9.12 -15.70
CA ASP A 169 9.18 10.29 -15.95
C ASP A 169 10.51 9.94 -16.65
N ARG A 170 10.90 8.66 -16.70
CA ARG A 170 12.11 8.18 -17.38
C ARG A 170 11.87 7.68 -18.80
N VAL A 171 10.65 7.26 -19.13
CA VAL A 171 10.31 6.81 -20.48
C VAL A 171 9.84 7.98 -21.33
N SER A 172 10.35 8.08 -22.56
CA SER A 172 10.07 9.21 -23.46
C SER A 172 8.58 9.40 -23.79
N TRP A 173 7.81 8.31 -23.80
CA TRP A 173 6.39 8.26 -24.13
C TRP A 173 5.47 8.30 -22.89
N GLY A 174 6.02 8.33 -21.67
CA GLY A 174 5.25 8.16 -20.44
C GLY A 174 4.35 9.34 -20.10
N THR A 175 4.80 10.56 -20.42
CA THR A 175 4.08 11.81 -20.15
C THR A 175 3.04 12.14 -21.21
N GLU A 176 3.08 11.46 -22.36
CA GLU A 176 2.20 11.74 -23.50
C GLU A 176 0.77 11.24 -23.29
N ASN A 177 0.58 10.17 -22.50
CA ASN A 177 -0.73 9.56 -22.32
C ASN A 177 -1.07 9.34 -20.82
N PRO A 178 -2.03 10.12 -20.26
CA PRO A 178 -2.43 9.98 -18.86
C PRO A 178 -3.04 8.61 -18.54
N LEU A 179 -3.49 7.85 -19.55
CA LEU A 179 -3.99 6.49 -19.38
C LEU A 179 -2.90 5.52 -18.93
N ILE A 180 -1.62 5.75 -19.29
CA ILE A 180 -0.51 4.87 -18.89
C ILE A 180 -0.43 4.76 -17.37
N ARG A 181 -0.47 5.91 -16.68
CA ARG A 181 -0.49 5.97 -15.21
C ARG A 181 -1.68 5.23 -14.63
N ARG A 182 -2.86 5.43 -15.21
CA ARG A 182 -4.10 4.78 -14.75
C ARG A 182 -4.00 3.26 -14.91
N HIS A 183 -3.57 2.78 -16.07
CA HIS A 183 -3.40 1.36 -16.35
C HIS A 183 -2.33 0.72 -15.47
N ALA A 184 -1.18 1.38 -15.30
CA ALA A 184 -0.13 0.91 -14.40
C ALA A 184 -0.64 0.77 -12.96
N SER A 185 -1.38 1.76 -12.45
CA SER A 185 -1.98 1.72 -11.11
C SER A 185 -2.97 0.55 -10.96
N THR A 186 -3.82 0.33 -11.96
CA THR A 186 -4.75 -0.81 -11.98
C THR A 186 -4.02 -2.15 -12.00
N LEU A 187 -2.98 -2.30 -12.83
CA LEU A 187 -2.18 -3.51 -12.92
C LEU A 187 -1.48 -3.82 -11.61
N VAL A 188 -0.94 -2.80 -10.94
CA VAL A 188 -0.37 -2.92 -9.60
C VAL A 188 -1.44 -3.47 -8.64
N GLY A 189 -2.63 -2.87 -8.59
CA GLY A 189 -3.74 -3.37 -7.77
C GLY A 189 -4.09 -4.84 -8.04
N ILE A 190 -4.17 -5.25 -9.30
CA ILE A 190 -4.42 -6.64 -9.70
C ILE A 190 -3.30 -7.58 -9.23
N CYS A 191 -2.04 -7.15 -9.27
CA CYS A 191 -0.92 -7.96 -8.77
C CYS A 191 -1.04 -8.23 -7.26
N TYR A 192 -1.52 -7.25 -6.48
CA TYR A 192 -1.70 -7.41 -5.04
C TYR A 192 -2.89 -8.31 -4.66
N THR A 193 -3.91 -8.49 -5.51
CA THR A 193 -4.99 -9.47 -5.29
C THR A 193 -4.65 -10.88 -5.78
N GLY A 194 -3.67 -11.01 -6.69
CA GLY A 194 -3.26 -12.26 -7.31
C GLY A 194 -2.11 -13.01 -6.62
N LYS A 195 -1.68 -14.13 -7.23
CA LYS A 195 -0.47 -14.89 -6.86
C LYS A 195 0.85 -14.21 -7.30
N LEU A 196 0.78 -13.03 -7.92
CA LEU A 196 1.94 -12.38 -8.51
C LEU A 196 2.70 -11.62 -7.42
N ARG A 197 3.84 -12.18 -6.99
CA ARG A 197 4.80 -11.49 -6.14
C ARG A 197 5.25 -10.22 -6.86
N VAL A 198 5.00 -9.06 -6.25
CA VAL A 198 5.27 -7.71 -6.78
C VAL A 198 6.72 -7.55 -7.27
N GLY A 199 7.67 -8.26 -6.65
CA GLY A 199 9.07 -8.30 -7.08
C GLY A 199 9.30 -8.84 -8.50
N VAL A 200 8.36 -9.59 -9.09
CA VAL A 200 8.48 -10.05 -10.49
C VAL A 200 8.14 -8.93 -11.47
N PHE A 201 7.25 -8.01 -11.10
CA PHE A 201 6.78 -6.94 -11.99
C PHE A 201 7.82 -5.82 -12.14
N ILE A 202 8.51 -5.45 -11.05
CA ILE A 202 9.57 -4.43 -11.09
C ILE A 202 10.84 -4.96 -11.76
N VAL A 203 11.20 -6.23 -11.55
CA VAL A 203 12.35 -6.86 -12.23
C VAL A 203 12.11 -7.00 -13.74
N PHE A 204 10.86 -7.22 -14.17
CA PHE A 204 10.53 -7.25 -15.60
C PHE A 204 10.60 -5.87 -16.26
N ILE A 205 10.23 -4.81 -15.55
CA ILE A 205 10.24 -3.43 -16.11
C ILE A 205 11.64 -2.80 -16.06
N THR A 206 12.51 -3.21 -15.13
CA THR A 206 13.88 -2.66 -15.01
C THR A 206 14.95 -3.43 -15.80
N ARG A 207 14.60 -4.53 -16.46
CA ARG A 207 15.52 -5.33 -17.30
C ARG A 207 15.37 -5.13 -18.81
N HIS A 208 14.56 -4.17 -19.24
CA HIS A 208 14.49 -3.69 -20.63
C HIS A 208 14.75 -2.19 -20.68
#